data_AF-A0A7L5DVL6-F1
#
_entry.id   AF-A0A7L5DVL6-F1
#
_cell.length_a   1.000
_cell.length_b   1.000
_cell.length_c   1.000
_cell.angle_alpha   90.00
_cell.angle_beta   90.00
_cell.angle_gamma   90.00
#
_symmetry.space_group_name_H-M   'P 1'
#
loop_
_entity.id
_entity.type
_entity.pdbx_description
1 polymer ?
#
loop_
_entity_poly.entity_id
_entity_poly.type
_entity_poly.pdbx_seq_one_letter_code
_entity_poly.pdbx_strand_id
1 'polypeptide(L)'
;MIKLNTKTRNELWWLIISVDYNYGRIAIADHELNGQHLILWLEDKQDYKNTLDECLQLHIPVKQFAKFIKSKKFNSYKGARMHPQKKYVYTAEISISEPLPWYQQDATPTEQRWAREALLKHILTQLVENELYDCDLDF
;
A
#
# COMPACT_ATOMS: atom_id res chain seq x y z
N MET A 1 6.02 7.78 5.25
CA MET A 1 4.75 8.43 4.92
C MET A 1 4.65 8.56 3.42
N ILE A 2 3.55 8.10 2.83
CA ILE A 2 3.28 8.28 1.41
C ILE A 2 2.79 9.71 1.24
N LYS A 3 3.50 10.52 0.45
CA LYS A 3 3.13 11.92 0.24
C LYS A 3 2.11 11.98 -0.89
N LEU A 4 0.88 12.32 -0.54
CA LEU A 4 -0.21 12.59 -1.49
C LEU A 4 -0.32 14.10 -1.73
N ASN A 5 -0.70 14.49 -2.94
CA ASN A 5 -1.06 15.88 -3.21
C ASN A 5 -2.44 16.21 -2.58
N THR A 6 -2.73 17.49 -2.40
CA THR A 6 -3.97 17.94 -1.75
C THR A 6 -5.23 17.47 -2.47
N LYS A 7 -5.24 17.47 -3.81
CA LYS A 7 -6.39 17.05 -4.61
C LYS A 7 -6.73 15.57 -4.35
N THR A 8 -5.76 14.69 -4.52
CA THR A 8 -5.91 13.24 -4.29
C THR A 8 -6.28 12.94 -2.84
N ARG A 9 -5.72 13.69 -1.88
CA ARG A 9 -6.11 13.58 -0.48
C ARG A 9 -7.60 13.90 -0.28
N ASN A 10 -8.07 15.01 -0.85
CA ASN A 10 -9.48 15.41 -0.73
C ASN A 10 -10.42 14.39 -1.40
N GLU A 11 -10.05 13.87 -2.57
CA GLU A 11 -10.83 12.84 -3.27
C GLU A 11 -10.90 11.53 -2.48
N LEU A 12 -9.78 11.09 -1.89
CA LEU A 12 -9.78 9.94 -0.98
C LEU A 12 -10.62 10.19 0.27
N TRP A 13 -10.62 11.43 0.78
CA TRP A 13 -11.46 11.80 1.91
C TRP A 13 -12.94 11.71 1.61
N TRP A 14 -13.36 12.20 0.44
CA TRP A 14 -14.73 12.02 -0.02
C TRP A 14 -15.12 10.55 -0.13
N LEU A 15 -14.20 9.71 -0.62
CA LEU A 15 -14.44 8.26 -0.68
C LEU A 15 -14.56 7.64 0.73
N ILE A 16 -13.74 8.06 1.69
CA ILE A 16 -13.83 7.58 3.08
C ILE A 16 -15.19 7.98 3.69
N ILE A 17 -15.64 9.21 3.46
CA ILE A 17 -16.94 9.70 3.94
C ILE A 17 -18.08 8.93 3.26
N SER A 18 -18.01 8.69 1.96
CA SER A 18 -19.07 7.99 1.22
C SER A 18 -19.25 6.53 1.64
N VAL A 19 -18.22 5.90 2.22
CA VAL A 19 -18.29 4.56 2.80
C VAL A 19 -18.59 4.55 4.30
N ASP A 20 -19.07 5.66 4.85
CA ASP A 20 -19.39 5.84 6.27
C ASP A 20 -18.21 5.55 7.20
N TYR A 21 -17.01 5.97 6.81
CA TYR A 21 -15.74 5.72 7.52
C TYR A 21 -15.37 4.23 7.67
N ASN A 22 -16.16 3.31 7.11
CA ASN A 22 -15.81 1.89 7.03
C ASN A 22 -14.88 1.67 5.83
N TYR A 23 -13.61 2.07 5.97
CA TYR A 23 -12.60 1.94 4.92
C TYR A 23 -12.32 0.48 4.49
N GLY A 24 -12.83 -0.54 5.22
CA GLY A 24 -12.83 -1.93 4.76
C GLY A 24 -13.77 -2.18 3.56
N ARG A 25 -14.71 -1.27 3.30
CA ARG A 25 -15.56 -1.24 2.11
C ARG A 25 -14.85 -0.73 0.86
N ILE A 26 -13.76 0.02 1.01
CA ILE A 26 -12.98 0.49 -0.14
C ILE A 26 -12.22 -0.70 -0.73
N ALA A 27 -12.46 -0.99 -2.00
CA ALA A 27 -11.82 -2.05 -2.78
C ALA A 27 -10.93 -1.47 -3.87
N ILE A 28 -9.99 -2.30 -4.32
CA ILE A 28 -9.22 -2.06 -5.54
C ILE A 28 -9.95 -2.81 -6.65
N ALA A 29 -10.61 -2.07 -7.55
CA ALA A 29 -11.30 -2.60 -8.72
C ALA A 29 -10.29 -3.16 -9.72
N ASP A 30 -9.24 -2.37 -10.00
CA ASP A 30 -8.13 -2.77 -10.86
C ASP A 30 -6.83 -2.05 -10.47
N HIS A 31 -5.72 -2.44 -11.09
CA HIS A 31 -4.40 -1.88 -10.85
C HIS A 31 -3.50 -1.97 -12.08
N GLU A 32 -2.60 -1.01 -12.19
CA GLU A 32 -1.57 -0.97 -13.23
C GLU A 32 -0.26 -0.53 -12.60
N LEU A 33 0.81 -1.26 -12.85
CA LEU A 33 2.16 -0.83 -12.51
C LEU A 33 2.89 -0.44 -13.79
N ASN A 34 3.10 0.85 -13.98
CA ASN A 34 3.94 1.36 -15.06
C ASN A 34 5.30 1.85 -14.52
N GLY A 35 6.16 2.35 -15.40
CA GLY A 35 7.52 2.76 -15.04
C GLY A 35 7.62 3.89 -14.00
N GLN A 36 6.52 4.62 -13.75
CA GLN A 36 6.52 5.78 -12.85
C GLN A 36 5.59 5.60 -11.65
N HIS A 37 4.42 5.00 -11.85
CA HIS A 37 3.37 4.89 -10.84
C HIS A 37 2.78 3.48 -10.76
N LEU A 38 2.39 3.11 -9.53
CA LEU A 38 1.34 2.13 -9.28
C LEU A 38 0.01 2.90 -9.27
N ILE A 39 -0.84 2.63 -10.24
CA ILE A 39 -2.19 3.18 -10.35
C ILE A 39 -3.15 2.16 -9.76
N LEU A 40 -4.00 2.60 -8.83
CA LEU A 40 -5.07 1.79 -8.25
C LEU A 40 -6.41 2.46 -8.57
N TRP A 41 -7.36 1.70 -9.11
CA TRP A 41 -8.73 2.14 -9.28
C TRP A 41 -9.52 1.70 -8.04
N LEU A 42 -10.07 2.67 -7.32
CA LEU A 42 -10.74 2.47 -6.04
C LEU A 42 -12.26 2.63 -6.19
N GLU A 43 -12.99 1.75 -5.54
CA GLU A 43 -14.45 1.75 -5.50
C GLU A 43 -15.00 1.31 -4.14
N ASP A 44 -16.28 1.55 -3.90
CA ASP A 44 -17.00 1.01 -2.75
C ASP A 44 -17.59 -0.36 -3.10
N LYS A 45 -17.34 -1.37 -2.26
CA LYS A 45 -17.93 -2.72 -2.40
C LYS A 45 -19.46 -2.75 -2.36
N GLN A 46 -20.11 -1.70 -1.88
CA GLN A 46 -21.58 -1.59 -1.88
C GLN A 46 -22.12 -0.75 -3.04
N ASP A 47 -21.25 -0.09 -3.80
CA ASP A 47 -21.60 0.74 -4.95
C ASP A 47 -20.55 0.50 -6.06
N TYR A 48 -20.52 -0.74 -6.55
CA TYR A 48 -19.62 -1.16 -7.62
C TYR A 48 -19.83 -0.32 -8.87
N LYS A 49 -18.73 0.13 -9.47
CA LYS A 49 -18.80 0.94 -10.68
C LYS A 49 -18.97 0.07 -11.91
N ASN A 50 -19.68 0.58 -12.91
CA ASN A 50 -19.91 -0.18 -14.14
C ASN A 50 -18.67 -0.14 -15.06
N THR A 51 -17.84 0.89 -14.90
CA THR A 51 -16.61 1.10 -15.67
C THR A 51 -15.47 1.62 -14.80
N LEU A 52 -14.22 1.38 -15.19
CA LEU A 52 -13.05 1.87 -14.46
C LEU A 52 -12.94 3.40 -14.46
N ASP A 53 -13.51 4.08 -15.45
CA ASP A 53 -13.48 5.55 -15.55
C ASP A 53 -14.28 6.23 -14.42
N GLU A 54 -15.23 5.51 -13.82
CA GLU A 54 -16.02 5.96 -12.66
C GLU A 54 -15.31 5.73 -11.32
N CYS A 55 -14.22 4.95 -11.31
CA CYS A 55 -13.46 4.65 -10.09
C CYS A 55 -12.49 5.79 -9.75
N LEU A 56 -12.24 5.99 -8.46
CA LEU A 56 -11.23 6.94 -8.02
C LEU A 56 -9.83 6.39 -8.33
N GLN A 57 -9.04 7.13 -9.11
CA GLN A 57 -7.67 6.72 -9.42
C GLN A 57 -6.67 7.24 -8.39
N LEU A 58 -5.97 6.32 -7.75
CA LEU A 58 -4.87 6.62 -6.84
C LEU A 58 -3.52 6.32 -7.49
N HIS A 59 -2.74 7.37 -7.74
CA HIS A 59 -1.43 7.30 -8.37
C HIS A 59 -0.33 7.34 -7.31
N ILE A 60 0.35 6.21 -7.11
CA ILE A 60 1.44 6.09 -6.12
C ILE A 60 2.78 6.00 -6.85
N PRO A 61 3.75 6.91 -6.58
CA PRO A 61 5.06 6.81 -7.20
C PRO A 61 5.73 5.46 -6.90
N VAL A 62 6.26 4.81 -7.93
CA VAL A 62 6.92 3.49 -7.85
C VAL A 62 8.00 3.44 -6.77
N LYS A 63 8.75 4.54 -6.60
CA LYS A 63 9.76 4.67 -5.53
C LYS A 63 9.15 4.59 -4.12
N GLN A 64 7.94 5.14 -3.91
CA GLN A 64 7.25 5.05 -2.63
C GLN A 64 6.70 3.65 -2.40
N PHE A 65 6.18 3.00 -3.46
CA PHE A 65 5.72 1.62 -3.38
C PHE A 65 6.88 0.65 -3.06
N ALA A 66 8.02 0.80 -3.72
CA ALA A 66 9.22 0.01 -3.43
C ALA A 66 9.68 0.17 -1.96
N LYS A 67 9.68 1.40 -1.45
CA LYS A 67 9.97 1.68 -0.03
C LYS A 67 8.95 1.01 0.89
N PHE A 68 7.68 1.04 0.52
CA PHE A 68 6.62 0.39 1.30
C PHE A 68 6.82 -1.13 1.37
N ILE A 69 7.06 -1.80 0.25
CA ILE A 69 7.34 -3.24 0.17
C ILE A 69 8.48 -3.61 1.12
N LYS A 70 9.60 -2.87 1.05
CA LYS A 70 10.75 -3.07 1.92
C LYS A 70 10.41 -2.85 3.41
N SER A 71 9.64 -1.81 3.73
CA SER A 71 9.26 -1.50 5.11
C SER A 71 8.33 -2.54 5.73
N LYS A 72 7.48 -3.16 4.90
CA LYS A 72 6.56 -4.22 5.32
C LYS A 72 7.16 -5.63 5.20
N LYS A 73 8.40 -5.73 4.74
CA LYS A 73 9.15 -6.98 4.63
C LYS A 73 8.45 -8.00 3.72
N PHE A 74 7.78 -7.51 2.68
CA PHE A 74 7.12 -8.39 1.72
C PHE A 74 8.13 -9.13 0.83
N ASN A 75 9.28 -8.52 0.56
CA ASN A 75 10.34 -9.09 -0.25
C ASN A 75 11.42 -9.83 0.58
N SER A 76 11.11 -10.23 1.81
CA SER A 76 12.04 -10.89 2.71
C SER A 76 11.34 -11.92 3.60
N TYR A 77 12.11 -12.85 4.14
CA TYR A 77 11.62 -13.83 5.11
C TYR A 77 12.55 -13.92 6.31
N LYS A 78 12.03 -14.42 7.44
CA LYS A 78 12.86 -14.73 8.61
C LYS A 78 13.52 -16.08 8.39
N GLY A 79 14.85 -16.09 8.40
CA GLY A 79 15.66 -17.30 8.28
C GLY A 79 16.76 -17.37 9.33
N ALA A 80 17.55 -18.43 9.29
CA ALA A 80 18.71 -18.60 10.14
C ALA A 80 19.99 -18.31 9.33
N ARG A 81 20.92 -17.55 9.91
CA ARG A 81 22.27 -17.34 9.37
C ARG A 81 23.31 -17.83 10.38
N MET A 82 24.40 -18.41 9.88
CA MET A 82 25.55 -18.75 10.70
C MET A 82 26.54 -17.60 10.71
N HIS A 83 27.04 -17.22 11.88
CA HIS A 83 28.11 -16.24 11.97
C HIS A 83 29.38 -16.80 11.31
N PRO A 84 30.00 -16.09 10.34
CA PRO A 84 31.06 -16.64 9.49
C PRO A 84 32.29 -17.13 10.28
N GLN A 85 32.63 -16.45 11.38
CA GLN A 85 33.78 -16.81 12.22
C GLN A 85 33.39 -17.61 13.48
N LYS A 86 32.36 -17.17 14.21
CA LYS A 86 31.99 -17.70 15.53
C LYS A 86 31.07 -18.94 15.49
N LYS A 87 30.63 -19.38 14.30
CA LYS A 87 29.82 -20.60 14.06
C LYS A 87 28.52 -20.75 14.88
N TYR A 88 28.03 -19.70 15.54
CA TYR A 88 26.69 -19.71 16.14
C TYR A 88 25.64 -19.29 15.11
N VAL A 89 24.43 -19.84 15.26
CA VAL A 89 23.27 -19.58 14.40
C VAL A 89 22.43 -18.48 15.01
N TYR A 90 22.04 -17.49 14.21
CA TYR A 90 21.16 -16.40 14.62
C TYR A 90 20.04 -16.20 13.61
N THR A 91 18.89 -15.73 14.07
CA THR A 91 17.78 -15.37 13.19
C THR A 91 18.09 -14.05 12.49
N ALA A 92 17.93 -14.04 11.18
CA ALA A 92 18.16 -12.88 10.32
C ALA A 92 16.99 -12.71 9.35
N GLU A 93 16.82 -11.48 8.88
CA GLU A 93 15.96 -11.19 7.75
C GLU A 93 16.76 -11.42 6.46
N ILE A 94 16.23 -12.28 5.59
CA ILE A 94 16.87 -12.67 4.34
C ILE A 94 16.01 -12.11 3.21
N SER A 95 16.56 -11.17 2.45
CA SER A 95 15.91 -10.63 1.25
C SER A 95 15.84 -11.69 0.16
N ILE A 96 14.68 -11.80 -0.48
CA ILE A 96 14.45 -12.67 -1.65
C ILE A 96 15.05 -11.97 -2.88
N SER A 97 14.61 -10.74 -3.15
CA SER A 97 15.09 -9.88 -4.23
C SER A 97 14.80 -8.40 -3.92
N GLU A 98 15.17 -7.49 -4.82
CA GLU A 98 14.83 -6.07 -4.67
C GLU A 98 13.30 -5.87 -4.73
N PRO A 99 12.73 -4.84 -4.06
CA PRO A 99 11.28 -4.72 -3.87
C PRO A 99 10.42 -4.75 -5.15
N LEU A 100 10.86 -4.09 -6.22
CA LEU A 100 10.10 -4.04 -7.48
C LEU A 100 10.27 -5.32 -8.31
N PRO A 101 11.50 -5.84 -8.53
CA PRO A 101 11.67 -7.17 -9.11
C PRO A 101 10.88 -8.23 -8.38
N TRP A 102 10.90 -8.23 -7.05
CA TRP A 102 10.07 -9.13 -6.24
C TRP A 102 8.60 -9.04 -6.66
N TYR A 103 8.02 -7.84 -6.64
CA TYR A 103 6.61 -7.67 -6.96
C TYR A 103 6.24 -8.08 -8.40
N GLN A 104 7.12 -7.81 -9.38
CA GLN A 104 6.83 -8.05 -10.79
C GLN A 104 7.10 -9.50 -11.24
N GLN A 105 8.08 -10.16 -10.63
CA GLN A 105 8.65 -11.41 -11.16
C GLN A 105 8.55 -12.57 -10.17
N ASP A 106 8.75 -12.31 -8.87
CA ASP A 106 8.85 -13.38 -7.86
C ASP A 106 7.54 -13.59 -7.09
N ALA A 107 6.79 -12.50 -6.85
CA ALA A 107 5.57 -12.52 -6.06
C ALA A 107 4.43 -13.21 -6.82
N THR A 108 3.77 -14.14 -6.16
CA THR A 108 2.54 -14.76 -6.65
C THR A 108 1.44 -13.70 -6.82
N PRO A 109 0.41 -13.94 -7.66
CA PRO A 109 -0.72 -13.01 -7.81
C PRO A 109 -1.39 -12.64 -6.48
N THR A 110 -1.45 -13.59 -5.55
CA THR A 110 -1.96 -13.39 -4.19
C THR A 110 -1.08 -12.46 -3.36
N GLU A 111 0.23 -12.65 -3.38
CA GLU A 111 1.18 -11.77 -2.66
C GLU A 111 1.19 -10.36 -3.24
N GLN A 112 1.11 -10.23 -4.57
CA GLN A 112 0.98 -8.93 -5.22
C GLN A 112 -0.29 -8.22 -4.75
N ARG A 113 -1.43 -8.94 -4.71
CA ARG A 113 -2.70 -8.41 -4.20
C ARG A 113 -2.56 -7.97 -2.75
N TRP A 114 -2.00 -8.79 -1.87
CA TRP A 114 -1.79 -8.43 -0.47
C TRP A 114 -0.92 -7.19 -0.30
N ALA A 115 0.13 -7.04 -1.12
CA ALA A 115 0.99 -5.86 -1.09
C ALA A 115 0.20 -4.58 -1.44
N ARG A 116 -0.68 -4.64 -2.45
CA ARG A 116 -1.55 -3.52 -2.84
C ARG A 116 -2.61 -3.20 -1.78
N GLU A 117 -3.28 -4.21 -1.24
CA GLU A 117 -4.30 -4.04 -0.18
C GLU A 117 -3.68 -3.48 1.10
N ALA A 118 -2.49 -3.97 1.49
CA ALA A 118 -1.77 -3.46 2.65
C ALA A 118 -1.32 -2.01 2.44
N LEU A 119 -0.90 -1.65 1.22
CA LEU A 119 -0.53 -0.28 0.85
C LEU A 119 -1.73 0.66 0.97
N LEU A 120 -2.86 0.28 0.36
CA LEU A 120 -4.10 1.05 0.43
C LEU A 120 -4.54 1.25 1.88
N LYS A 121 -4.57 0.17 2.67
CA LYS A 121 -4.91 0.24 4.10
C LYS A 121 -3.97 1.19 4.85
N HIS A 122 -2.67 1.15 4.56
CA HIS A 122 -1.71 2.04 5.19
C HIS A 122 -1.97 3.52 4.85
N ILE A 123 -2.31 3.81 3.59
CA ILE A 123 -2.64 5.18 3.14
C ILE A 123 -3.92 5.67 3.84
N LEU A 124 -4.99 4.87 3.82
CA LEU A 124 -6.27 5.23 4.43
C LEU A 124 -6.13 5.44 5.94
N THR A 125 -5.35 4.59 6.62
CA THR A 125 -5.06 4.74 8.05
C THR A 125 -4.31 6.05 8.32
N GLN A 126 -3.27 6.36 7.52
CA GLN A 126 -2.53 7.62 7.65
C GLN A 126 -3.39 8.85 7.44
N LEU A 127 -4.33 8.80 6.48
CA LEU A 127 -5.25 9.90 6.26
C LEU A 127 -6.11 10.12 7.50
N VAL A 128 -6.79 9.07 7.97
CA VAL A 128 -7.68 9.16 9.13
C VAL A 128 -6.96 9.62 10.39
N GLU A 129 -5.80 9.04 10.69
CA GLU A 129 -5.02 9.44 11.85
C GLU A 129 -4.61 10.91 11.76
N ASN A 130 -4.10 11.39 10.61
CA ASN A 130 -3.57 12.74 10.50
C ASN A 130 -4.65 13.84 10.53
N GLU A 131 -5.84 13.65 9.94
CA GLU A 131 -6.89 14.67 10.05
C GLU A 131 -7.47 14.73 11.47
N LEU A 132 -7.54 13.61 12.19
CA LEU A 132 -7.95 13.63 13.60
C LEU A 132 -6.98 14.49 14.43
N TYR A 133 -5.67 14.40 14.14
CA TYR A 133 -4.67 15.25 14.80
C TYR A 133 -4.76 16.74 14.41
N ASP A 134 -5.14 17.07 13.17
CA ASP A 134 -5.33 18.47 12.76
C ASP A 134 -6.61 19.07 13.41
N CYS A 135 -7.66 18.28 13.67
CA CYS A 135 -8.86 18.75 14.37
C CYS A 135 -8.67 18.98 15.88
N ASP A 136 -7.71 18.31 16.51
CA ASP A 136 -7.45 18.43 17.97
C ASP A 136 -6.62 19.67 18.34
N LEU A 137 -6.14 20.44 17.36
CA LEU A 137 -5.31 21.64 17.56
C LEU A 137 -6.09 22.96 17.51
N ASP A 138 -7.41 22.92 17.32
CA ASP A 138 -8.30 24.08 17.20
C ASP A 138 -9.14 24.37 18.48
N PHE A 139 -8.66 23.99 19.67
CA PHE A 139 -9.29 24.32 20.97
C PHE A 139 -8.41 25.14 21.91
#